data_AF-A0A8H5BL68-F1
#
_entry.id   AF-A0A8H5BL68-F1
#
_cell.length_a   1.000
_cell.length_b   1.000
_cell.length_c   1.000
_cell.angle_alpha   90.00
_cell.angle_beta   90.00
_cell.angle_gamma   90.00
#
_symmetry.space_group_name_H-M   'P 1'
#
loop_
_entity.id
_entity.type
_entity.pdbx_description
1 polymer ?
#
loop_
_entity_poly.entity_id
_entity_poly.type
_entity_poly.pdbx_seq_one_letter_code
_entity_poly.pdbx_strand_id
1 'polypeptide(L)'
;MLSELDRYLSKGTEKGVEDPLAWWHDHCGEYPRLWHMAHDYLTIPATSVAVECAWTKQKLVKNSDLFKATRLPEVKEDDETLVEYDYPIV
;
A
#
# COMPACT_ATOMS: atom_id res chain seq x y z
N MET A 1 -1.36 -17.07 30.64
CA MET A 1 -0.16 -16.98 29.79
C MET A 1 -0.34 -15.74 28.94
N LEU A 2 0.54 -14.74 29.05
CA LEU A 2 0.52 -13.60 28.13
C LEU A 2 0.93 -14.09 26.75
N SER A 3 0.22 -13.67 25.71
CA SER A 3 0.59 -14.01 24.35
C SER A 3 1.89 -13.28 23.95
N GLU A 4 2.53 -13.77 22.90
CA GLU A 4 3.67 -13.12 22.27
C GLU A 4 3.39 -11.65 21.92
N LEU A 5 2.16 -11.39 21.44
CA LEU A 5 1.67 -10.06 21.12
C LEU A 5 1.52 -9.19 22.37
N ASP A 6 0.94 -9.72 23.46
CA ASP A 6 0.78 -8.97 24.71
C ASP A 6 2.12 -8.54 25.29
N ARG A 7 3.14 -9.40 25.19
CA ARG A 7 4.51 -9.08 25.63
C ARG A 7 5.13 -7.98 24.78
N TYR A 8 4.94 -8.02 23.45
CA TYR A 8 5.42 -6.98 22.56
C TYR A 8 4.72 -5.64 22.83
N LEU A 9 3.39 -5.64 22.99
CA LEU A 9 2.62 -4.42 23.27
C LEU A 9 2.88 -3.84 24.66
N SER A 10 3.28 -4.68 25.61
CA SER A 10 3.70 -4.24 26.95
C SER A 10 5.12 -3.65 26.96
N LYS A 11 5.93 -3.94 25.93
CA LYS A 11 7.26 -3.36 25.76
C LYS A 11 7.09 -1.90 25.32
N GLY A 12 7.88 -0.99 25.91
CA GLY A 12 7.89 0.41 25.51
C GLY A 12 8.35 0.56 24.05
N THR A 13 7.88 1.60 23.37
CA THR A 13 8.27 1.89 21.98
C THR A 13 9.77 2.20 21.92
N GLU A 14 10.50 1.38 21.16
CA GLU A 14 11.92 1.61 20.88
C GLU A 14 12.07 2.86 19.99
N LYS A 15 12.87 3.83 20.43
CA LYS A 15 13.10 5.09 19.70
C LYS A 15 14.36 4.97 18.85
N GLY A 16 14.31 5.47 17.62
CA GLY A 16 15.48 5.55 16.74
C GLY A 16 15.80 4.26 15.98
N VAL A 17 14.82 3.39 15.74
CA VAL A 17 14.98 2.23 14.86
C VAL A 17 14.99 2.71 13.41
N GLU A 18 16.18 2.76 12.79
CA GLU A 18 16.34 3.12 11.37
C GLU A 18 15.88 2.00 10.43
N ASP A 19 16.13 0.74 10.79
CA ASP A 19 15.71 -0.44 10.05
C ASP A 19 14.83 -1.36 10.91
N PRO A 20 13.49 -1.26 10.75
CA PRO A 20 12.55 -2.14 11.45
C PRO A 20 12.72 -3.62 11.11
N LEU A 21 13.15 -3.97 9.89
CA LEU A 21 13.33 -5.37 9.48
C LEU A 21 14.54 -6.00 10.19
N ALA A 22 15.65 -5.26 10.30
CA ALA A 22 16.81 -5.71 11.07
C ALA A 22 16.46 -5.91 12.56
N TRP A 23 15.72 -4.97 13.15
CA TRP A 23 15.27 -5.11 14.54
C TRP A 23 14.43 -6.37 14.75
N TRP A 24 13.46 -6.61 13.86
CA TRP A 24 12.63 -7.80 13.90
C TRP A 24 13.46 -9.07 13.75
N HIS A 25 14.43 -9.10 12.83
CA HIS A 25 15.34 -10.23 12.64
C HIS A 25 16.13 -10.55 13.91
N ASP A 26 16.68 -9.55 14.60
CA ASP A 26 17.44 -9.77 15.84
C ASP A 26 16.56 -10.31 16.98
N HIS A 27 15.27 -9.99 16.98
CA HIS A 27 14.30 -10.45 17.98
C HIS A 27 13.48 -11.67 17.53
N CYS A 28 13.86 -12.36 16.45
CA CYS A 28 13.11 -13.51 15.94
C CYS A 28 13.04 -14.68 16.94
N GLY A 29 14.06 -14.82 17.81
CA GLY A 29 14.07 -15.82 18.88
C GLY A 29 13.14 -15.47 20.04
N GLU A 30 12.93 -14.17 20.30
CA GLU A 30 11.97 -13.70 21.29
C GLU A 30 10.55 -13.83 20.74
N TYR A 31 10.33 -13.42 19.50
CA TYR A 31 9.02 -13.34 18.87
C TYR A 31 8.94 -14.20 17.59
N PRO A 32 8.87 -15.54 17.71
CA PRO A 32 8.95 -16.44 16.55
C PRO A 32 7.75 -16.36 15.59
N ARG A 33 6.55 -16.00 16.05
CA ARG A 33 5.35 -15.91 15.18
C ARG A 33 5.13 -14.48 14.71
N LEU A 34 5.34 -13.51 15.58
CA LEU A 34 5.14 -12.09 15.30
C LEU A 34 6.25 -11.56 14.37
N TRP A 35 7.47 -12.10 14.46
CA TRP A 35 8.53 -11.79 13.50
C TRP A 35 8.13 -12.12 12.06
N HIS A 36 7.61 -13.32 11.82
CA HIS A 36 7.15 -13.73 10.48
C HIS A 36 6.06 -12.79 9.97
N MET A 37 5.06 -12.48 10.81
CA MET A 37 4.02 -11.53 10.44
C MET A 37 4.59 -10.14 10.14
N ALA A 38 5.46 -9.61 11.00
CA ALA A 38 6.06 -8.30 10.81
C ALA A 38 6.89 -8.23 9.53
N HIS A 39 7.67 -9.27 9.24
CA HIS A 39 8.45 -9.39 8.01
C HIS A 39 7.55 -9.38 6.77
N ASP A 40 6.45 -10.15 6.78
CA ASP A 40 5.50 -10.20 5.66
C ASP A 40 4.84 -8.84 5.39
N TYR A 41 4.53 -8.06 6.43
CA TYR A 41 3.92 -6.74 6.26
C TYR A 41 4.93 -5.65 5.90
N LEU A 42 6.10 -5.62 6.54
CA LEU A 42 7.08 -4.56 6.37
C LEU A 42 7.83 -4.64 5.04
N THR A 43 7.85 -5.82 4.40
CA THR A 43 8.43 -5.99 3.05
C THR A 43 7.51 -5.47 1.94
N ILE A 44 6.24 -5.20 2.23
CA ILE A 44 5.31 -4.62 1.25
C ILE A 44 5.69 -3.15 1.05
N PRO A 45 6.08 -2.74 -0.17
CA PRO A 45 6.40 -1.35 -0.43
C PRO A 45 5.15 -0.48 -0.24
N ALA A 46 5.30 0.67 0.43
CA ALA A 46 4.21 1.59 0.67
C ALA A 46 3.60 2.20 -0.62
N THR A 47 4.33 2.14 -1.74
CA THR A 47 3.92 2.72 -3.01
C THR A 47 4.19 1.78 -4.19
N SER A 48 3.33 1.83 -5.22
CA SER A 48 3.54 1.14 -6.50
C SER A 48 4.74 1.66 -7.28
N VAL A 49 5.31 2.79 -6.88
CA VAL A 49 6.42 3.49 -7.55
C VAL A 49 7.60 2.57 -7.80
N ALA A 50 7.91 1.63 -6.89
CA ALA A 50 8.99 0.66 -7.11
C ALA A 50 8.76 -0.21 -8.35
N VAL A 51 7.51 -0.65 -8.57
CA VAL A 51 7.11 -1.48 -9.73
C VAL A 51 7.07 -0.63 -10.99
N GLU A 52 6.54 0.59 -10.92
CA GLU A 52 6.48 1.52 -12.05
C GLU A 52 7.88 1.96 -12.52
N CYS A 53 8.81 2.21 -11.59
CA CYS A 53 10.22 2.46 -11.91
C CYS A 53 10.89 1.24 -12.55
N ALA A 54 10.62 0.02 -12.05
CA ALA A 54 11.15 -1.21 -12.65
C ALA A 54 10.65 -1.40 -14.09
N TRP A 55 9.36 -1.20 -14.35
CA TRP A 55 8.78 -1.29 -15.69
C TRP A 55 9.24 -0.20 -16.64
N THR A 56 9.44 1.02 -16.14
CA THR A 56 10.00 2.12 -16.93
C THR A 56 11.45 1.82 -17.33
N LYS A 57 12.28 1.34 -16.39
CA LYS A 57 13.67 0.91 -16.68
C LYS A 57 13.72 -0.22 -17.71
N GLN A 58 12.77 -1.15 -17.65
CA GLN A 58 12.64 -2.24 -18.62
C GLN A 58 11.91 -1.85 -19.93
N LYS A 59 11.50 -0.58 -20.07
CA LYS A 59 10.72 -0.05 -21.22
C LYS A 59 9.40 -0.79 -21.48
N LEU A 60 8.85 -1.45 -20.47
CA LEU A 60 7.58 -2.16 -20.54
C LEU A 60 6.38 -1.21 -20.46
N VAL A 61 6.56 -0.04 -19.83
CA VAL A 61 5.58 1.05 -19.83
C VAL A 61 6.21 2.24 -20.53
N LYS A 62 5.59 2.73 -21.60
CA LYS A 62 6.03 3.94 -22.31
C LYS A 62 5.33 5.14 -21.70
N ASN A 63 6.00 6.29 -21.64
CA ASN A 63 5.40 7.55 -21.19
C ASN A 63 4.10 7.88 -21.95
N SER A 64 4.00 7.48 -23.22
CA SER A 64 2.78 7.63 -24.03
C SER A 64 1.57 6.90 -23.44
N ASP A 65 1.77 5.74 -22.81
CA ASP A 65 0.70 4.94 -22.24
C ASP A 65 0.23 5.53 -20.91
N LEU A 66 1.18 6.08 -20.12
CA LEU A 66 0.86 6.84 -18.91
C LEU A 66 -0.01 8.05 -19.22
N PHE A 67 0.34 8.85 -20.24
CA PHE A 67 -0.43 10.03 -20.64
C PHE A 67 -1.83 9.71 -21.16
N LYS A 68 -2.02 8.55 -21.79
CA LYS A 68 -3.33 8.07 -22.21
C LYS A 68 -4.20 7.65 -21.01
N ALA A 69 -3.59 7.03 -20.00
CA ALA A 69 -4.29 6.57 -18.81
C ALA A 69 -4.60 7.68 -17.80
N THR A 70 -3.78 8.74 -17.74
CA THR A 70 -3.98 9.88 -16.81
C THR A 70 -4.84 11.00 -17.38
N ARG A 71 -4.98 11.10 -18.71
CA ARG A 71 -5.95 12.03 -19.29
C ARG A 71 -7.32 11.37 -19.30
N LEU A 72 -8.23 11.96 -18.54
CA LEU A 72 -9.65 11.74 -18.76
C LEU A 72 -9.96 12.07 -20.23
N PRO A 73 -10.76 11.25 -20.93
CA PRO A 73 -11.25 11.64 -22.23
C PRO A 73 -11.92 13.01 -22.10
N GLU A 74 -11.70 13.89 -23.08
CA GLU A 74 -12.45 15.14 -23.16
C GLU A 74 -13.93 14.76 -23.15
N VAL A 75 -14.61 15.09 -22.05
CA VAL A 75 -16.07 14.99 -21.97
C VAL A 75 -16.55 16.00 -23.00
N LYS A 76 -17.08 15.51 -24.12
CA LYS A 76 -17.89 16.36 -24.98
C LYS A 76 -19.06 16.81 -24.11
N GLU A 77 -19.28 18.12 -24.05
CA GLU A 77 -20.53 18.67 -23.56
C GLU A 77 -21.62 18.18 -24.53
N ASP A 78 -22.06 16.94 -24.32
CA ASP A 78 -23.30 16.46 -24.89
C ASP A 78 -24.38 17.21 -24.11
N ASP A 79 -25.13 18.07 -24.81
CA ASP A 79 -26.23 18.87 -24.30
C ASP A 79 -26.93 18.13 -23.16
N GLU A 80 -26.89 18.68 -21.95
CA GLU A 80 -27.44 18.08 -20.73
C GLU A 80 -28.91 17.70 -20.93
N THR A 81 -29.18 16.49 -21.43
CA THR A 81 -30.47 15.86 -21.23
C THR A 81 -30.49 15.48 -19.77
N LEU A 82 -31.06 16.36 -18.93
CA LEU A 82 -31.45 16.06 -17.57
C LEU A 82 -32.33 14.81 -17.61
N VAL A 83 -31.72 13.64 -17.41
CA VAL A 83 -32.46 12.41 -17.21
C VAL A 83 -33.07 12.55 -15.83
N GLU A 84 -34.36 12.87 -15.78
CA GLU A 84 -35.12 12.91 -14.55
C GLU A 84 -35.13 11.49 -13.98
N TYR A 85 -34.22 11.22 -13.05
CA TYR A 85 -34.17 9.96 -12.34
C TYR A 85 -35.35 9.95 -11.37
N ASP A 86 -36.41 9.24 -11.76
CA ASP A 86 -37.54 8.93 -10.89
C ASP A 86 -37.07 7.95 -9.80
N TYR A 87 -36.37 8.49 -8.80
CA TYR A 87 -35.99 7.74 -7.61
C TYR A 87 -37.26 7.46 -6.82
N PRO A 88 -37.66 6.19 -6.63
CA PRO A 88 -38.79 5.88 -5.78
C PRO A 88 -38.46 6.35 -4.36
N ILE A 89 -39.25 7.31 -3.87
CA ILE A 89 -39.23 7.72 -2.47
C ILE A 89 -39.75 6.52 -1.67
N VAL A 90 -38.84 5.85 -0.96
CA VAL A 90 -39.16 4.83 0.04
C VAL A 90 -39.42 5.49 1.38
#